data_AF-A0A9P6MJD8-F1
#
_entry.id   AF-A0A9P6MJD8-F1
#
_cell.length_a   1.000
_cell.length_b   1.000
_cell.length_c   1.000
_cell.angle_alpha   90.00
_cell.angle_beta   90.00
_cell.angle_gamma   90.00
#
_symmetry.space_group_name_H-M   'P 1'
#
loop_
_entity.id
_entity.type
_entity.pdbx_description
1 polymer ?
#
loop_
_entity_poly.entity_id
_entity_poly.type
_entity_poly.pdbx_seq_one_letter_code
_entity_poly.pdbx_strand_id
1 'polypeptide(L)'
;SQYNFISLAAAICPIFGCFLFLMTAPGEIHEDTGVDGGPSQIWIMAFSIFFLYFDMLLELRVMRHFGVTVNIISNITRRILCFMLIFALALVGFTHALMYVLHTRRYRPCENDSCEYIDYPPEYPTEFFSALSATYFFLAGRYEPINVSFEKGTYGFKLMMVVFYFYSSILFFNILIEVETHVMTKSDRKRSDYYPKQIYYWASEEQVVKFHSKYSVCDASSGSYFHGIDEVKQELANLKEHIASSRDNDEVRQELANLKAHVASSRDSDDVKQELVNLKAQVASSRDNDEVKQELVEVKQELGELKELVKNLVSQLKANVSS
;
A
#
# COMPACT_ATOMS: atom_id res chain seq x y z
N SER A 1 1.87 -19.05 11.31
CA SER A 1 1.77 -17.59 11.06
C SER A 1 2.33 -16.85 12.26
N GLN A 2 3.23 -15.87 12.06
CA GLN A 2 3.84 -15.10 13.17
C GLN A 2 2.79 -14.40 14.05
N TYR A 3 1.66 -14.02 13.45
CA TYR A 3 0.55 -13.40 14.16
C TYR A 3 -0.15 -14.32 15.15
N ASN A 4 -0.20 -15.63 14.88
CA ASN A 4 -0.80 -16.58 15.80
C ASN A 4 0.03 -16.69 17.09
N PHE A 5 1.35 -16.54 16.99
CA PHE A 5 2.21 -16.53 18.16
C PHE A 5 2.00 -15.28 19.02
N ILE A 6 1.87 -14.10 18.38
CA ILE A 6 1.65 -12.85 19.10
C ILE A 6 0.28 -12.83 19.79
N SER A 7 -0.78 -13.26 19.09
CA SER A 7 -2.12 -13.36 19.68
C SER A 7 -2.17 -14.39 20.80
N LEU A 8 -1.48 -15.53 20.65
CA LEU A 8 -1.34 -16.52 21.73
C LEU A 8 -0.61 -15.92 22.94
N ALA A 9 0.49 -15.19 22.73
CA ALA A 9 1.21 -14.53 23.81
C ALA A 9 0.35 -13.47 24.51
N ALA A 10 -0.38 -12.67 23.74
CA ALA A 10 -1.29 -11.65 24.28
C ALA A 10 -2.46 -12.24 25.06
N ALA A 11 -2.93 -13.44 24.72
CA ALA A 11 -3.94 -14.15 25.50
C ALA A 11 -3.36 -14.81 26.77
N ILE A 12 -2.14 -15.36 26.69
CA ILE A 12 -1.49 -16.04 27.81
C ILE A 12 -1.00 -15.06 28.88
N CYS A 13 -0.40 -13.94 28.49
CA CYS A 13 0.20 -12.98 29.44
C CYS A 13 -0.79 -12.46 30.51
N PRO A 14 -2.03 -12.04 30.16
CA PRO A 14 -3.03 -11.62 31.14
C PRO A 14 -3.50 -12.76 32.05
N ILE A 15 -3.71 -13.96 31.49
CA ILE A 15 -4.10 -15.13 32.28
C ILE A 15 -3.01 -15.46 33.30
N PHE A 16 -1.76 -15.44 32.85
CA PHE A 16 -0.59 -15.65 33.71
C PHE A 16 -0.44 -14.55 34.77
N GLY A 17 -0.68 -13.28 34.40
CA GLY A 17 -0.69 -12.15 35.33
C GLY A 17 -1.76 -12.29 36.41
N CYS A 18 -2.99 -12.64 36.02
CA CYS A 18 -4.08 -12.91 36.97
C CYS A 18 -3.77 -14.11 37.87
N PHE A 19 -3.16 -15.17 37.33
CA PHE A 19 -2.77 -16.33 38.12
C PHE A 19 -1.69 -15.98 39.16
N LEU A 20 -0.65 -15.24 38.75
CA LEU A 20 0.39 -14.78 39.68
C LEU A 20 -0.21 -13.86 40.75
N PHE A 21 -1.08 -12.93 40.36
CA PHE A 21 -1.76 -12.03 41.28
C PHE A 21 -2.59 -12.79 42.33
N LEU A 22 -3.29 -13.86 41.93
CA LEU A 22 -4.04 -14.73 42.85
C LEU A 22 -3.13 -15.58 43.76
N MET A 23 -1.94 -15.96 43.27
CA MET A 23 -0.97 -16.75 44.03
C MET A 23 -0.19 -15.91 45.05
N THR A 24 -0.01 -14.62 44.80
CA THR A 24 0.46 -13.71 45.84
C THR A 24 -0.63 -13.45 46.84
N ALA A 25 -0.45 -13.99 48.05
CA ALA A 25 -1.19 -13.53 49.20
C ALA A 25 -1.04 -12.00 49.34
N PRO A 26 -2.07 -11.28 49.84
CA PRO A 26 -1.94 -9.87 50.15
C PRO A 26 -0.70 -9.68 51.02
N GLY A 27 0.26 -8.89 50.53
CA GLY A 27 1.55 -8.73 51.17
C GLY A 27 1.37 -8.33 52.63
N GLU A 28 2.05 -9.02 53.54
CA GLU A 28 2.15 -8.56 54.92
C GLU A 28 2.78 -7.17 54.88
N ILE A 29 2.05 -6.19 55.41
CA ILE A 29 2.56 -4.83 55.56
C ILE A 29 3.67 -4.93 56.60
N HIS A 30 4.93 -4.88 56.15
CA HIS A 30 6.05 -4.74 57.06
C HIS A 30 6.04 -3.32 57.63
N GLU A 31 5.38 -3.20 58.79
CA GLU A 31 5.13 -1.96 59.53
C GLU A 31 6.43 -1.16 59.83
N ASP A 32 7.59 -1.83 59.85
CA ASP A 32 8.87 -1.24 60.26
C ASP A 32 9.62 -0.44 59.18
N THR A 33 9.28 -0.56 57.90
CA THR A 33 10.06 0.13 56.84
C THR A 33 9.39 1.38 56.26
N GLY A 34 8.09 1.60 56.51
CA GLY A 34 7.34 2.74 55.98
C GLY A 34 7.34 2.86 54.45
N VAL A 35 7.94 1.88 53.75
CA VAL A 35 7.90 1.75 52.30
C VAL A 35 6.81 0.74 52.04
N ASP A 36 5.65 1.23 51.61
CA ASP A 36 4.61 0.41 51.01
C ASP A 36 5.19 -0.21 49.73
N GLY A 37 5.92 -1.30 49.90
CA GLY A 37 6.26 -2.23 48.84
C GLY A 37 4.97 -2.89 48.41
N GLY A 38 4.15 -2.15 47.66
CA GLY A 38 2.98 -2.70 46.99
C GLY A 38 3.37 -3.98 46.26
N PRO A 39 2.42 -4.90 46.00
CA PRO A 39 2.73 -6.23 45.52
C PRO A 39 3.75 -6.14 44.38
N SER A 40 4.90 -6.78 44.58
CA SER A 40 6.06 -6.74 43.67
C SER A 40 5.76 -7.28 42.27
N GLN A 41 4.50 -7.60 41.99
CA GLN A 41 3.94 -8.13 40.76
C GLN A 41 3.01 -7.15 40.03
N ILE A 42 2.77 -5.93 40.54
CA ILE A 42 1.96 -4.90 39.85
C ILE A 42 2.50 -4.64 38.44
N TRP A 43 3.82 -4.69 38.25
CA TRP A 43 4.43 -4.50 36.94
C TRP A 43 3.98 -5.57 35.93
N ILE A 44 3.80 -6.84 36.35
CA ILE A 44 3.33 -7.92 35.46
C ILE A 44 1.93 -7.61 34.96
N MET A 45 1.04 -7.14 35.85
CA MET A 45 -0.31 -6.73 35.47
C MET A 45 -0.30 -5.55 34.48
N ALA A 46 0.57 -4.56 34.71
CA ALA A 46 0.72 -3.43 33.79
C ALA A 46 1.17 -3.89 32.38
N PHE A 47 2.15 -4.80 32.30
CA PHE A 47 2.58 -5.37 31.02
C PHE A 47 1.48 -6.19 30.36
N SER A 48 0.71 -6.97 31.11
CA SER A 48 -0.41 -7.73 30.58
C SER A 48 -1.47 -6.83 29.95
N ILE A 49 -1.83 -5.73 30.61
CA ILE A 49 -2.76 -4.73 30.06
C ILE A 49 -2.19 -4.12 28.78
N PHE A 50 -0.89 -3.80 28.76
CA PHE A 50 -0.21 -3.31 27.56
C PHE A 50 -0.27 -4.30 26.39
N PHE A 51 -0.03 -5.59 26.63
CA PHE A 51 -0.13 -6.62 25.60
C PHE A 51 -1.56 -6.79 25.06
N LEU A 52 -2.58 -6.62 25.90
CA LEU A 52 -3.98 -6.60 25.44
C LEU A 52 -4.25 -5.44 24.49
N TYR A 53 -3.78 -4.24 24.82
CA TYR A 53 -3.89 -3.09 23.90
C TYR A 53 -3.13 -3.34 22.59
N PHE A 54 -1.96 -3.98 22.66
CA PHE A 54 -1.20 -4.34 21.47
C PHE A 54 -1.93 -5.35 20.58
N ASP A 55 -2.59 -6.36 21.17
CA ASP A 55 -3.39 -7.33 20.41
C ASP A 55 -4.60 -6.68 19.75
N MET A 56 -5.28 -5.78 20.47
CA MET A 56 -6.36 -4.96 19.91
C MET A 56 -5.89 -4.17 18.68
N LEU A 57 -4.67 -3.63 18.67
CA LEU A 57 -4.09 -2.99 17.49
C LEU A 57 -3.85 -3.97 16.33
N LEU A 58 -3.54 -5.23 16.61
CA LEU A 58 -3.36 -6.27 15.59
C LEU A 58 -4.68 -6.77 15.00
N GLU A 59 -5.77 -6.73 15.77
CA GLU A 59 -7.13 -7.02 15.32
C GLU A 59 -7.70 -5.95 14.38
N LEU A 60 -7.21 -4.70 14.46
CA LEU A 60 -7.55 -3.64 13.49
C LEU A 60 -7.24 -4.03 12.04
N ARG A 61 -6.47 -5.11 11.83
CA ARG A 61 -6.24 -5.70 10.51
C ARG A 61 -7.49 -6.12 9.75
N VAL A 62 -8.59 -6.41 10.45
CA VAL A 62 -9.88 -6.72 9.81
C VAL A 62 -10.38 -5.53 8.97
N MET A 63 -10.03 -4.30 9.36
CA MET A 63 -10.33 -3.12 8.56
C MET A 63 -9.36 -2.98 7.39
N ARG A 64 -9.90 -2.87 6.17
CA ARG A 64 -9.12 -2.81 4.92
C ARG A 64 -8.03 -1.73 4.93
N HIS A 65 -8.29 -0.57 5.52
CA HIS A 65 -7.33 0.54 5.59
C HIS A 65 -6.19 0.26 6.58
N PHE A 66 -6.50 -0.29 7.75
CA PHE A 66 -5.51 -0.53 8.81
C PHE A 66 -4.72 -1.83 8.61
N GLY A 67 -5.30 -2.88 8.04
CA GLY A 67 -4.59 -4.14 7.81
C GLY A 67 -3.41 -4.02 6.87
N VAL A 68 -3.52 -3.09 5.92
CA VAL A 68 -2.44 -2.63 5.05
C VAL A 68 -1.28 -2.04 5.88
N THR A 69 -1.57 -1.10 6.77
CA THR A 69 -0.57 -0.43 7.62
C THR A 69 0.08 -1.40 8.60
N VAL A 70 -0.71 -2.22 9.30
CA VAL A 70 -0.21 -3.22 10.26
C VAL A 70 0.75 -4.21 9.59
N ASN A 71 0.44 -4.65 8.37
CA ASN A 71 1.30 -5.57 7.63
C ASN A 71 2.61 -4.90 7.17
N ILE A 72 2.59 -3.62 6.80
CA ILE A 72 3.82 -2.85 6.53
C ILE A 72 4.67 -2.76 7.79
N ILE A 73 4.06 -2.33 8.91
CA ILE A 73 4.76 -2.16 10.19
C ILE A 73 5.40 -3.49 10.61
N SER A 74 4.67 -4.61 10.55
CA SER A 74 5.22 -5.93 10.90
C SER A 74 6.43 -6.33 10.06
N ASN A 75 6.40 -6.04 8.75
CA ASN A 75 7.52 -6.33 7.84
C ASN A 75 8.72 -5.41 8.12
N ILE A 76 8.47 -4.12 8.41
CA ILE A 76 9.49 -3.16 8.82
C ILE A 76 10.14 -3.61 10.14
N THR A 77 9.34 -3.91 11.17
CA THR A 77 9.83 -4.37 12.48
C THR A 77 10.75 -5.57 12.34
N ARG A 78 10.39 -6.57 11.52
CA ARG A 78 11.25 -7.75 11.31
C ARG A 78 12.62 -7.42 10.75
N ARG A 79 12.71 -6.42 9.86
CA ARG A 79 13.98 -5.98 9.29
C ARG A 79 14.78 -5.13 10.26
N ILE A 80 14.11 -4.24 11.00
CA ILE A 80 14.72 -3.40 12.04
C ILE A 80 15.25 -4.25 13.19
N LEU A 81 14.64 -5.38 13.53
CA LEU A 81 15.10 -6.24 14.64
C LEU A 81 16.57 -6.68 14.52
N CYS A 82 17.03 -7.01 13.31
CA CYS A 82 18.43 -7.37 13.11
C CYS A 82 19.37 -6.17 13.38
N PHE A 83 18.96 -4.99 12.96
CA PHE A 83 19.69 -3.75 13.24
C PHE A 83 19.67 -3.38 14.73
N MET A 84 18.53 -3.55 15.40
CA MET A 84 18.41 -3.35 16.85
C MET A 84 19.29 -4.30 17.66
N LEU A 85 19.53 -5.52 17.17
CA LEU A 85 20.44 -6.46 17.81
C LEU A 85 21.89 -5.98 17.73
N ILE A 86 22.34 -5.50 16.57
CA ILE A 86 23.68 -4.90 16.40
C ILE A 86 23.84 -3.70 17.34
N PHE A 87 22.82 -2.87 17.42
CA PHE A 87 22.80 -1.73 18.33
C PHE A 87 22.84 -2.12 19.80
N ALA A 88 22.07 -3.12 20.22
CA ALA A 88 22.09 -3.63 21.57
C ALA A 88 23.49 -4.13 21.96
N LEU A 89 24.19 -4.82 21.06
CA LEU A 89 25.59 -5.24 21.28
C LEU A 89 26.54 -4.05 21.44
N ALA A 90 26.38 -3.02 20.61
CA ALA A 90 27.18 -1.80 20.75
C ALA A 90 26.91 -1.10 22.09
N LEU A 91 25.64 -1.01 22.50
CA LEU A 91 25.22 -0.40 23.76
C LEU A 91 25.79 -1.14 24.98
N VAL A 92 25.78 -2.48 24.95
CA VAL A 92 26.46 -3.32 25.94
C VAL A 92 27.96 -3.03 25.97
N GLY A 93 28.62 -2.92 24.80
CA GLY A 93 30.03 -2.58 24.70
C GLY A 93 30.36 -1.22 25.33
N PHE A 94 29.57 -0.19 25.02
CA PHE A 94 29.72 1.13 25.64
C PHE A 94 29.44 1.12 27.13
N THR A 95 28.43 0.39 27.59
CA THR A 95 28.10 0.24 29.01
C THR A 95 29.29 -0.36 29.76
N HIS A 96 29.86 -1.44 29.22
CA HIS A 96 31.02 -2.10 29.82
C HIS A 96 32.24 -1.18 29.86
N ALA A 97 32.52 -0.46 28.77
CA ALA A 97 33.62 0.51 28.73
C ALA A 97 33.41 1.70 29.68
N LEU A 98 32.17 2.19 29.84
CA LEU A 98 31.84 3.28 30.77
C LEU A 98 31.98 2.81 32.21
N MET A 99 31.49 1.62 32.52
CA MET A 99 31.71 1.00 33.81
C MET A 99 33.20 0.90 34.11
N TYR A 100 34.01 0.44 33.15
CA TYR A 100 35.46 0.36 33.32
C TYR A 100 36.07 1.74 33.59
N VAL A 101 35.83 2.74 32.73
CA VAL A 101 36.42 4.07 32.87
C VAL A 101 36.01 4.77 34.18
N LEU A 102 34.75 4.62 34.60
CA LEU A 102 34.22 5.30 35.78
C LEU A 102 34.55 4.56 37.10
N HIS A 103 34.67 3.24 37.06
CA HIS A 103 34.96 2.44 38.27
C HIS A 103 36.44 2.08 38.44
N THR A 104 37.30 2.29 37.43
CA THR A 104 38.74 2.18 37.63
C THR A 104 39.22 3.27 38.58
N ARG A 105 39.24 2.95 39.88
CA ARG A 105 39.77 3.83 40.92
C ARG A 105 41.24 4.11 40.59
N ARG A 106 41.60 5.39 40.46
CA ARG A 106 43.01 5.76 40.48
C ARG A 106 43.55 5.44 41.85
N TYR A 107 44.48 4.49 41.92
CA TYR A 107 45.25 4.22 43.12
C TYR A 107 46.03 5.49 43.47
N ARG A 108 45.59 6.21 44.50
CA ARG A 108 46.40 7.26 45.14
C ARG A 108 47.06 6.59 46.34
N PRO A 109 48.41 6.51 46.39
CA PRO A 109 49.07 6.07 47.61
C PRO A 109 48.67 7.03 48.73
N CYS A 110 48.09 6.47 49.79
CA CYS A 110 47.74 7.22 50.99
C CYS A 110 49.04 7.65 51.67
N GLU A 111 49.29 8.95 51.77
CA GLU A 111 50.48 9.48 52.43
C GLU A 111 50.27 9.63 53.95
N ASN A 112 49.02 9.56 54.44
CA ASN A 112 48.67 9.58 55.86
C ASN A 112 47.54 8.57 56.17
N ASP A 113 47.55 7.99 57.38
CA ASP A 113 46.62 6.94 57.86
C ASP A 113 45.12 7.30 57.81
N SER A 114 44.78 8.57 57.53
CA SER A 114 43.40 9.02 57.30
C SER A 114 43.12 9.14 55.80
N CYS A 115 43.09 8.00 55.11
CA CYS A 115 42.51 7.95 53.78
C CYS A 115 40.98 7.92 53.91
N GLU A 116 40.42 9.10 54.19
CA GLU A 116 39.02 9.34 53.88
C GLU A 116 38.90 9.18 52.38
N TYR A 117 38.33 8.05 51.95
CA TYR A 117 38.00 7.84 50.55
C TYR A 117 37.16 9.06 50.17
N ILE A 118 37.70 9.93 49.32
CA ILE A 118 36.88 10.88 48.58
C ILE A 118 36.09 9.98 47.64
N ASP A 119 35.01 9.42 48.18
CA ASP A 119 33.97 8.75 47.43
C ASP A 119 33.49 9.81 46.46
N TYR A 120 33.96 9.72 45.22
CA TYR A 120 33.23 10.32 44.14
C TYR A 120 31.80 9.79 44.31
N PRO A 121 30.80 10.68 44.44
CA PRO A 121 29.44 10.23 44.63
C PRO A 121 29.15 9.23 43.51
N PRO A 122 28.76 7.99 43.82
CA PRO A 122 28.51 6.98 42.82
C PRO A 122 27.21 7.33 42.09
N GLU A 123 27.27 8.36 41.23
CA GLU A 123 26.13 8.76 40.40
C GLU A 123 25.91 7.75 39.29
N TYR A 124 26.98 7.12 38.82
CA TYR A 124 26.87 6.03 37.85
C TYR A 124 26.66 4.69 38.56
N PRO A 125 25.63 3.90 38.18
CA PRO A 125 25.33 2.65 38.87
C PRO A 125 26.47 1.63 38.78
N THR A 126 26.68 0.90 39.88
CA THR A 126 27.67 -0.19 39.98
C THR A 126 27.16 -1.49 39.37
N GLU A 127 25.84 -1.70 39.40
CA GLU A 127 25.20 -2.87 38.82
C GLU A 127 25.13 -2.75 37.30
N PHE A 128 25.48 -3.83 36.60
CA PHE A 128 25.53 -3.83 35.13
C PHE A 128 24.20 -3.45 34.47
N PHE A 129 23.07 -3.96 34.95
CA PHE A 129 21.76 -3.65 34.35
C PHE A 129 21.31 -2.21 34.60
N SER A 130 21.63 -1.67 35.78
CA SER A 130 21.39 -0.27 36.12
C SER A 130 22.31 0.66 35.31
N ALA A 131 23.56 0.26 35.07
CA ALA A 131 24.48 0.96 34.18
C ALA A 131 24.02 0.88 32.72
N LEU A 132 23.50 -0.28 32.28
CA LEU A 132 22.96 -0.50 30.95
C LEU A 132 21.74 0.38 30.68
N SER A 133 20.82 0.47 31.65
CA SER A 133 19.64 1.34 31.55
C SER A 133 20.04 2.82 31.57
N ALA A 134 20.99 3.23 32.40
CA ALA A 134 21.56 4.57 32.38
C ALA A 134 22.17 4.91 31.01
N THR A 135 22.98 4.00 30.46
CA THR A 135 23.58 4.15 29.12
C THR A 135 22.52 4.23 28.02
N TYR A 136 21.44 3.46 28.13
CA TYR A 136 20.30 3.57 27.23
C TYR A 136 19.61 4.94 27.32
N PHE A 137 19.40 5.48 28.53
CA PHE A 137 18.82 6.81 28.70
C PHE A 137 19.72 7.95 28.20
N PHE A 138 21.03 7.72 28.03
CA PHE A 138 21.92 8.69 27.36
C PHE A 138 21.54 8.90 25.89
N LEU A 139 20.95 7.90 25.24
CA LEU A 139 20.42 8.04 23.88
C LEU A 139 19.27 9.05 23.80
N ALA A 140 18.49 9.14 24.88
CA ALA A 140 17.39 10.09 25.02
C ALA A 140 17.85 11.46 25.54
N GLY A 141 19.16 11.67 25.72
CA GLY A 141 19.74 12.92 26.19
C GLY A 141 19.70 13.12 27.71
N ARG A 142 19.36 12.09 28.50
CA ARG A 142 19.35 12.18 29.96
C ARG A 142 20.71 11.83 30.55
N TYR A 143 21.57 12.83 30.73
CA TYR A 143 22.95 12.64 31.22
C TYR A 143 23.12 12.87 32.75
N GLU A 144 22.03 12.93 33.51
CA GLU A 144 22.07 13.15 34.98
C GLU A 144 23.04 12.20 35.71
N PRO A 145 23.09 10.88 35.43
CA PRO A 145 23.99 9.94 36.13
C PRO A 145 25.49 10.19 35.95
N ILE A 146 25.88 11.06 35.02
CA ILE A 146 27.29 11.31 34.69
C ILE A 146 27.64 12.81 34.69
N ASN A 147 26.74 13.67 35.18
CA ASN A 147 26.96 15.11 35.15
C ASN A 147 28.20 15.51 35.96
N VAL A 148 28.38 14.96 37.17
CA VAL A 148 29.59 15.21 37.97
C VAL A 148 30.85 14.67 37.29
N SER A 149 30.72 13.59 36.51
CA SER A 149 31.82 13.04 35.71
C SER A 149 32.23 13.95 34.54
N PHE A 150 31.34 14.79 34.02
CA PHE A 150 31.73 15.78 33.00
C PHE A 150 32.58 16.93 33.57
N GLU A 151 32.25 17.37 34.79
CA GLU A 151 33.00 18.44 35.45
C GLU A 151 34.37 17.96 35.92
N LYS A 152 34.43 16.80 36.58
CA LYS A 152 35.64 16.29 37.25
C LYS A 152 36.39 15.21 36.46
N GLY A 153 35.80 14.70 35.38
CA GLY A 153 36.31 13.54 34.66
C GLY A 153 37.58 13.78 33.87
N THR A 154 38.25 12.67 33.56
CA THR A 154 39.46 12.64 32.73
C THR A 154 39.14 12.98 31.27
N TYR A 155 40.13 13.45 30.51
CA TYR A 155 39.97 13.66 29.06
C TYR A 155 39.53 12.39 28.32
N GLY A 156 39.94 11.20 28.80
CA GLY A 156 39.52 9.92 28.24
C GLY A 156 38.01 9.69 28.33
N PHE A 157 37.40 10.03 29.48
CA PHE A 157 35.94 9.97 29.65
C PHE A 157 35.22 10.90 28.68
N LYS A 158 35.66 12.16 28.58
CA LYS A 158 35.06 13.15 27.67
C LYS A 158 35.15 12.70 26.21
N LEU A 159 36.31 12.18 25.79
CA LEU A 159 36.50 11.62 24.45
C LEU A 159 35.56 10.43 24.19
N MET A 160 35.46 9.51 25.15
CA MET A 160 34.57 8.36 25.04
C MET A 160 33.10 8.79 24.89
N MET A 161 32.66 9.80 25.64
CA MET A 161 31.31 10.34 25.52
C MET A 161 31.05 11.01 24.16
N VAL A 162 32.03 11.73 23.61
CA VAL A 162 31.93 12.29 22.24
C VAL A 162 31.79 11.19 21.20
N VAL A 163 32.58 10.11 21.31
CA VAL A 163 32.50 8.96 20.41
C VAL A 163 31.14 8.26 20.56
N PHE A 164 30.66 8.06 21.79
CA PHE A 164 29.34 7.49 22.05
C PHE A 164 28.22 8.33 21.42
N TYR A 165 28.26 9.65 21.61
CA TYR A 165 27.28 10.58 21.02
C TYR A 165 27.31 10.54 19.49
N PHE A 166 28.50 10.57 18.88
CA PHE A 166 28.63 10.45 17.43
C PHE A 166 28.06 9.12 16.91
N TYR A 167 28.41 8.01 17.57
CA TYR A 167 27.93 6.69 17.18
C TYR A 167 26.40 6.57 17.33
N SER A 168 25.85 7.00 18.45
CA SER A 168 24.42 6.86 18.73
C SER A 168 23.56 7.89 18.00
N SER A 169 23.88 9.17 18.13
CA SER A 169 23.03 10.25 17.61
C SER A 169 23.19 10.46 16.12
N ILE A 170 24.42 10.35 15.58
CA ILE A 170 24.69 10.64 14.18
C ILE A 170 24.66 9.37 13.35
N LEU A 171 25.42 8.34 13.71
CA LEU A 171 25.51 7.14 12.88
C LEU A 171 24.24 6.29 12.99
N PHE A 172 23.82 5.94 14.20
CA PHE A 172 22.72 4.99 14.39
C PHE A 172 21.36 5.54 13.93
N PHE A 173 20.97 6.76 14.33
CA PHE A 173 19.69 7.33 13.87
C PHE A 173 19.64 7.55 12.36
N ASN A 174 20.72 8.02 11.74
CA ASN A 174 20.72 8.22 10.28
C ASN A 174 20.59 6.90 9.52
N ILE A 175 21.28 5.85 9.96
CA ILE A 175 21.14 4.53 9.34
C ILE A 175 19.74 3.97 9.59
N LEU A 176 19.15 4.18 10.77
CA LEU A 176 17.79 3.73 11.08
C LEU A 176 16.78 4.35 10.11
N ILE A 177 16.87 5.67 9.89
CA ILE A 177 16.02 6.40 8.93
C ILE A 177 16.23 5.89 7.50
N GLU A 178 17.47 5.65 7.09
CA GLU A 178 17.77 5.10 5.76
C GLU A 178 17.20 3.68 5.58
N VAL A 179 17.32 2.83 6.58
CA VAL A 179 16.75 1.48 6.58
C VAL A 179 15.22 1.55 6.50
N GLU A 180 14.58 2.41 7.29
CA GLU A 180 13.12 2.60 7.27
C GLU A 180 12.63 3.07 5.89
N THR A 181 13.24 4.13 5.35
CA THR A 181 12.87 4.69 4.04
C THR A 181 13.07 3.69 2.90
N HIS A 182 14.14 2.90 2.92
CA HIS A 182 14.39 1.84 1.93
C HIS A 182 13.36 0.71 2.02
N VAL A 183 12.99 0.30 3.24
CA VAL A 183 11.99 -0.75 3.43
C VAL A 183 10.60 -0.28 3.02
N MET A 184 10.22 0.97 3.32
CA MET A 184 8.97 1.56 2.86
C MET A 184 8.93 1.58 1.32
N THR A 185 9.95 2.15 0.67
CA THR A 185 10.03 2.24 -0.79
C THR A 185 9.92 0.88 -1.49
N LYS A 186 10.56 -0.17 -0.94
CA LYS A 186 10.46 -1.54 -1.50
C LYS A 186 9.12 -2.21 -1.24
N SER A 187 8.51 -1.95 -0.09
CA SER A 187 7.20 -2.53 0.26
C SER A 187 6.10 -1.95 -0.63
N ASP A 188 6.17 -0.64 -0.90
CA ASP A 188 5.19 0.08 -1.74
C ASP A 188 5.26 -0.36 -3.21
N ARG A 189 6.45 -0.69 -3.71
CA ARG A 189 6.64 -1.12 -5.11
C ARG A 189 6.13 -2.53 -5.42
N LYS A 190 5.92 -3.39 -4.41
CA LYS A 190 5.53 -4.80 -4.62
C LYS A 190 4.02 -5.03 -4.72
N ARG A 191 3.17 -4.06 -4.37
CA ARG A 191 1.72 -4.19 -4.49
C ARG A 191 1.15 -3.08 -5.36
N SER A 192 0.71 -3.44 -6.56
CA SER A 192 0.02 -2.52 -7.50
C SER A 192 -1.18 -1.82 -6.86
N ASP A 193 -1.78 -2.39 -5.81
CA ASP A 193 -2.99 -1.89 -5.15
C ASP A 193 -2.73 -0.83 -4.08
N TYR A 194 -1.47 -0.58 -3.71
CA TYR A 194 -1.11 0.33 -2.62
C TYR A 194 -1.02 1.79 -3.03
N TYR A 195 -0.80 2.02 -4.32
CA TYR A 195 -1.04 3.34 -4.87
C TYR A 195 -2.53 3.45 -5.15
N PRO A 196 -3.28 4.31 -4.45
CA PRO A 196 -4.62 4.62 -4.92
C PRO A 196 -4.48 5.07 -6.38
N LYS A 197 -5.42 4.65 -7.24
CA LYS A 197 -5.54 5.13 -8.64
C LYS A 197 -5.43 6.67 -8.75
N GLN A 198 -5.57 7.39 -7.64
CA GLN A 198 -5.26 8.80 -7.42
C GLN A 198 -3.87 9.26 -7.86
N ILE A 199 -2.79 8.47 -7.75
CA ILE A 199 -1.51 8.87 -8.37
C ILE A 199 -1.60 8.83 -9.90
N TYR A 200 -2.37 7.88 -10.46
CA TYR A 200 -2.63 7.82 -11.91
C TYR A 200 -3.60 8.92 -12.39
N TYR A 201 -4.34 9.58 -11.50
CA TYR A 201 -5.21 10.69 -11.86
C TYR A 201 -4.48 12.04 -11.95
N TRP A 202 -3.21 12.12 -11.56
CA TRP A 202 -2.35 13.31 -11.77
C TRP A 202 -1.24 13.11 -12.80
N ALA A 203 -1.02 11.87 -13.24
CA ALA A 203 -0.10 11.57 -14.33
C ALA A 203 -0.81 11.80 -15.67
N SER A 204 -0.19 12.54 -16.59
CA SER A 204 -0.69 12.62 -17.97
C SER A 204 -0.58 11.24 -18.63
N GLU A 205 -1.43 10.96 -19.63
CA GLU A 205 -1.36 9.70 -20.40
C GLU A 205 0.05 9.41 -20.91
N GLU A 206 0.81 10.45 -21.29
CA GLU A 206 2.20 10.32 -21.72
C GLU A 206 3.13 9.76 -20.63
N GLN A 207 2.94 10.16 -19.37
CA GLN A 207 3.76 9.66 -18.26
C GLN A 207 3.46 8.19 -17.97
N VAL A 208 2.21 7.77 -18.14
CA VAL A 208 1.77 6.38 -17.98
C VAL A 208 2.33 5.51 -19.10
N VAL A 209 2.27 5.96 -20.35
CA VAL A 209 2.87 5.24 -21.50
C VAL A 209 4.38 5.12 -21.35
N LYS A 210 5.07 6.18 -20.93
CA LYS A 210 6.53 6.18 -20.69
C LYS A 210 6.94 5.26 -19.54
N PHE A 211 6.10 5.14 -18.51
CA PHE A 211 6.33 4.18 -17.43
C PHE A 211 6.15 2.75 -17.91
N HIS A 212 5.04 2.45 -18.59
CA HIS A 212 4.80 1.13 -19.17
C HIS A 212 5.91 0.73 -20.14
N SER A 213 6.35 1.61 -21.04
CA SER A 213 7.45 1.31 -21.97
C SER A 213 8.78 1.04 -21.28
N LYS A 214 9.01 1.66 -20.11
CA LYS A 214 10.27 1.53 -19.36
C LYS A 214 10.33 0.22 -18.56
N TYR A 215 9.19 -0.32 -18.13
CA TYR A 215 9.13 -1.49 -17.25
C TYR A 215 8.55 -2.74 -17.93
N SER A 216 7.85 -2.63 -19.06
CA SER A 216 7.31 -3.78 -19.82
C SER A 216 8.39 -4.66 -20.46
N VAL A 217 9.63 -4.20 -20.52
CA VAL A 217 10.76 -4.95 -21.09
C VAL A 217 11.40 -5.92 -20.07
N CYS A 218 11.07 -5.81 -18.77
CA CYS A 218 11.71 -6.62 -17.72
C CYS A 218 10.91 -7.82 -17.21
N ASP A 219 9.67 -8.05 -17.64
CA ASP A 219 8.84 -9.16 -17.14
C ASP A 219 9.02 -10.50 -17.89
N ALA A 220 10.02 -10.60 -18.77
CA ALA A 220 10.35 -11.86 -19.45
C ALA A 220 11.14 -12.86 -18.57
N SER A 221 11.56 -12.50 -17.35
CA SER A 221 12.47 -13.35 -16.54
C SER A 221 12.05 -13.65 -15.09
N SER A 222 10.86 -13.27 -14.64
CA SER A 222 10.35 -13.67 -13.31
C SER A 222 9.29 -14.77 -13.42
N GLY A 223 9.76 -16.01 -13.58
CA GLY A 223 8.98 -17.24 -13.69
C GLY A 223 8.25 -17.64 -12.41
N SER A 224 7.19 -16.94 -12.05
CA SER A 224 6.29 -17.35 -10.95
C SER A 224 4.79 -17.14 -11.23
N TYR A 225 4.41 -16.60 -12.38
CA TYR A 225 3.00 -16.41 -12.76
C TYR A 225 2.56 -17.30 -13.94
N PHE A 226 3.46 -18.15 -14.44
CA PHE A 226 3.22 -18.89 -15.69
C PHE A 226 2.34 -20.14 -15.52
N HIS A 227 2.12 -20.61 -14.28
CA HIS A 227 1.36 -21.85 -14.06
C HIS A 227 -0.12 -21.74 -14.44
N GLY A 228 -0.73 -20.55 -14.29
CA GLY A 228 -2.13 -20.32 -14.70
C GLY A 228 -2.28 -20.08 -16.21
N ILE A 229 -1.24 -19.60 -16.89
CA ILE A 229 -1.29 -19.37 -18.35
C ILE A 229 -1.16 -20.71 -19.09
N ASP A 230 -0.33 -21.62 -18.59
CA ASP A 230 -0.21 -22.96 -19.18
C ASP A 230 -1.46 -23.80 -18.94
N GLU A 231 -2.08 -23.68 -17.76
CA GLU A 231 -3.37 -24.31 -17.46
C GLU A 231 -4.48 -23.77 -18.38
N VAL A 232 -4.58 -22.44 -18.54
CA VAL A 232 -5.54 -21.83 -19.46
C VAL A 232 -5.24 -22.18 -20.93
N LYS A 233 -3.96 -22.29 -21.33
CA LYS A 233 -3.60 -22.75 -22.68
C LYS A 233 -3.99 -24.21 -22.91
N GLN A 234 -3.87 -25.05 -21.88
CA GLN A 234 -4.23 -26.46 -21.94
C GLN A 234 -5.75 -26.63 -21.97
N GLU A 235 -6.49 -25.84 -21.18
CA GLU A 235 -7.95 -25.75 -21.27
C GLU A 235 -8.41 -25.24 -22.63
N LEU A 236 -7.74 -24.23 -23.20
CA LEU A 236 -8.07 -23.68 -24.52
C LEU A 236 -7.75 -24.67 -25.65
N ALA A 237 -6.70 -25.49 -25.51
CA ALA A 237 -6.40 -26.59 -26.41
C ALA A 237 -7.46 -27.69 -26.33
N ASN A 238 -7.85 -28.10 -25.12
CA ASN A 238 -8.90 -29.07 -24.89
C ASN A 238 -10.26 -28.57 -25.41
N LEU A 239 -10.59 -27.29 -25.20
CA LEU A 239 -11.83 -26.68 -25.70
C LEU A 239 -11.82 -26.61 -27.23
N LYS A 240 -10.67 -26.31 -27.84
CA LYS A 240 -10.51 -26.28 -29.30
C LYS A 240 -10.64 -27.67 -29.92
N GLU A 241 -10.14 -28.70 -29.25
CA GLU A 241 -10.33 -30.10 -29.64
C GLU A 241 -11.79 -30.54 -29.47
N HIS A 242 -12.46 -30.10 -28.40
CA HIS A 242 -13.88 -30.38 -28.16
C HIS A 242 -14.82 -29.70 -29.18
N ILE A 243 -14.44 -28.51 -29.67
CA ILE A 243 -15.10 -27.81 -30.77
C ILE A 243 -14.84 -28.53 -32.10
N ALA A 244 -13.63 -29.03 -32.32
CA ALA A 244 -13.28 -29.80 -33.52
C ALA A 244 -13.93 -31.19 -33.54
N SER A 245 -14.20 -31.79 -32.38
CA SER A 245 -14.89 -33.08 -32.23
C SER A 245 -16.42 -32.95 -32.20
N SER A 246 -16.96 -31.72 -32.20
CA SER A 246 -18.40 -31.48 -32.35
C SER A 246 -18.81 -31.80 -33.78
N ARG A 247 -19.09 -33.09 -33.96
CA ARG A 247 -19.53 -33.81 -35.16
C ARG A 247 -20.74 -33.19 -35.86
N ASP A 248 -21.46 -32.30 -35.18
CA ASP A 248 -22.67 -31.65 -35.67
C ASP A 248 -22.38 -30.54 -36.71
N ASN A 249 -21.19 -29.94 -36.72
CA ASN A 249 -20.89 -28.86 -37.68
C ASN A 249 -20.58 -29.35 -39.10
N ASP A 250 -20.01 -30.54 -39.26
CA ASP A 250 -19.74 -31.11 -40.58
C ASP A 250 -21.01 -31.68 -41.22
N GLU A 251 -21.91 -32.25 -40.42
CA GLU A 251 -23.23 -32.72 -40.87
C GLU A 251 -24.12 -31.54 -41.27
N VAL A 252 -24.17 -30.46 -40.47
CA VAL A 252 -24.89 -29.22 -40.82
C VAL A 252 -24.28 -28.55 -42.05
N ARG A 253 -22.95 -28.57 -42.23
CA ARG A 253 -22.31 -28.05 -43.45
C ARG A 253 -22.68 -28.87 -44.69
N GLN A 254 -22.83 -30.18 -44.55
CA GLN A 254 -23.21 -31.07 -45.64
C GLN A 254 -24.69 -30.90 -46.01
N GLU A 255 -25.58 -30.74 -45.02
CA GLU A 255 -26.97 -30.38 -45.24
C GLU A 255 -27.12 -29.00 -45.86
N LEU A 256 -26.34 -28.01 -45.42
CA LEU A 256 -26.33 -26.66 -46.00
C LEU A 256 -25.82 -26.66 -47.45
N ALA A 257 -24.83 -27.50 -47.78
CA ALA A 257 -24.36 -27.67 -49.14
C ALA A 257 -25.42 -28.33 -50.04
N ASN A 258 -26.13 -29.34 -49.53
CA ASN A 258 -27.23 -29.99 -50.23
C ASN A 258 -28.43 -29.05 -50.43
N LEU A 259 -28.81 -28.27 -49.41
CA LEU A 259 -29.83 -27.22 -49.50
C LEU A 259 -29.44 -26.13 -50.49
N LYS A 260 -28.18 -25.71 -50.51
CA LYS A 260 -27.67 -24.71 -51.45
C LYS A 260 -27.68 -25.23 -52.89
N ALA A 261 -27.37 -26.50 -53.12
CA ALA A 261 -27.49 -27.14 -54.42
C ALA A 261 -28.95 -27.27 -54.86
N HIS A 262 -29.87 -27.55 -53.92
CA HIS A 262 -31.29 -27.63 -54.20
C HIS A 262 -31.89 -26.27 -54.54
N VAL A 263 -31.51 -25.21 -53.81
CA VAL A 263 -31.86 -23.81 -54.11
C VAL A 263 -31.26 -23.34 -55.45
N ALA A 264 -30.04 -23.79 -55.80
CA ALA A 264 -29.45 -23.49 -57.11
C ALA A 264 -30.15 -24.23 -58.26
N SER A 265 -30.83 -25.36 -57.99
CA SER A 265 -31.62 -26.10 -58.97
C SER A 265 -33.10 -25.67 -59.06
N SER A 266 -33.61 -24.90 -58.10
CA SER A 266 -34.98 -24.37 -58.16
C SER A 266 -35.03 -23.23 -59.17
N ARG A 267 -35.55 -23.57 -60.35
CA ARG A 267 -35.69 -22.78 -61.58
C ARG A 267 -36.48 -21.48 -61.44
N ASP A 268 -37.07 -21.20 -60.27
CA ASP A 268 -38.02 -20.10 -60.08
C ASP A 268 -37.36 -18.75 -59.72
N SER A 269 -36.07 -18.72 -59.32
CA SER A 269 -35.41 -17.46 -58.92
C SER A 269 -35.00 -16.58 -60.11
N ASP A 270 -34.66 -17.19 -61.25
CA ASP A 270 -34.21 -16.45 -62.43
C ASP A 270 -35.40 -15.88 -63.22
N ASP A 271 -36.53 -16.58 -63.28
CA ASP A 271 -37.77 -16.05 -63.87
C ASP A 271 -38.34 -14.87 -63.05
N VAL A 272 -38.30 -14.96 -61.71
CA VAL A 272 -38.72 -13.85 -60.84
C VAL A 272 -37.79 -12.63 -60.97
N LYS A 273 -36.48 -12.84 -61.16
CA LYS A 273 -35.56 -11.74 -61.45
C LYS A 273 -35.84 -11.08 -62.79
N GLN A 274 -36.19 -11.87 -63.81
CA GLN A 274 -36.54 -11.35 -65.12
C GLN A 274 -37.83 -10.52 -65.07
N GLU A 275 -38.85 -10.99 -64.34
CA GLU A 275 -40.07 -10.21 -64.07
C GLU A 275 -39.79 -8.95 -63.25
N LEU A 276 -38.90 -9.00 -62.25
CA LEU A 276 -38.52 -7.83 -61.47
C LEU A 276 -37.80 -6.78 -62.33
N VAL A 277 -36.98 -7.20 -63.29
CA VAL A 277 -36.32 -6.30 -64.24
C VAL A 277 -37.34 -5.67 -65.20
N ASN A 278 -38.31 -6.46 -65.68
CA ASN A 278 -39.40 -5.95 -66.53
C ASN A 278 -40.33 -4.99 -65.77
N LEU A 279 -40.67 -5.29 -64.53
CA LEU A 279 -41.45 -4.42 -63.63
C LEU A 279 -40.68 -3.14 -63.30
N LYS A 280 -39.37 -3.23 -63.05
CA LYS A 280 -38.52 -2.05 -62.82
C LYS A 280 -38.42 -1.16 -64.06
N ALA A 281 -38.42 -1.74 -65.25
CA ALA A 281 -38.46 -0.99 -66.51
C ALA A 281 -39.83 -0.32 -66.73
N GLN A 282 -40.95 -0.98 -66.36
CA GLN A 282 -42.29 -0.37 -66.40
C GLN A 282 -42.45 0.76 -65.36
N VAL A 283 -41.89 0.62 -64.17
CA VAL A 283 -41.90 1.67 -63.14
C VAL A 283 -41.02 2.85 -63.56
N ALA A 284 -39.89 2.59 -64.23
CA ALA A 284 -39.04 3.66 -64.77
C ALA A 284 -39.67 4.40 -65.97
N SER A 285 -40.62 3.77 -66.68
CA SER A 285 -41.36 4.41 -67.77
C SER A 285 -42.70 5.02 -67.34
N SER A 286 -43.07 4.96 -66.05
CA SER A 286 -44.27 5.64 -65.54
C SER A 286 -44.03 7.16 -65.55
N ARG A 287 -44.40 7.74 -66.69
CA ARG A 287 -44.29 9.13 -67.14
C ARG A 287 -44.90 10.15 -66.17
N ASP A 288 -45.78 9.70 -65.28
CA ASP A 288 -46.57 10.55 -64.39
C ASP A 288 -45.73 11.24 -63.29
N ASN A 289 -44.57 10.68 -62.91
CA ASN A 289 -43.76 11.24 -61.82
C ASN A 289 -42.92 12.47 -62.23
N ASP A 290 -42.58 12.59 -63.51
CA ASP A 290 -41.84 13.75 -64.02
C ASP A 290 -42.78 14.91 -64.37
N GLU A 291 -43.99 14.61 -64.85
CA GLU A 291 -45.04 15.60 -65.09
C GLU A 291 -45.53 16.23 -63.77
N VAL A 292 -45.78 15.42 -62.74
CA VAL A 292 -46.14 15.93 -61.39
C VAL A 292 -45.01 16.75 -60.76
N LYS A 293 -43.74 16.40 -61.02
CA LYS A 293 -42.60 17.23 -60.57
C LYS A 293 -42.55 18.57 -61.30
N GLN A 294 -42.90 18.59 -62.58
CA GLN A 294 -42.89 19.81 -63.38
C GLN A 294 -44.01 20.76 -62.95
N GLU A 295 -45.22 20.24 -62.73
CA GLU A 295 -46.34 20.99 -62.17
C GLU A 295 -46.02 21.53 -60.76
N LEU A 296 -45.33 20.75 -59.92
CA LEU A 296 -44.90 21.20 -58.58
C LEU A 296 -43.88 22.35 -58.64
N VAL A 297 -43.04 22.39 -59.68
CA VAL A 297 -42.08 23.48 -59.88
C VAL A 297 -42.79 24.75 -60.32
N GLU A 298 -43.77 24.65 -61.23
CA GLU A 298 -44.59 25.77 -61.69
C GLU A 298 -45.39 26.39 -60.52
N VAL A 299 -46.06 25.56 -59.73
CA VAL A 299 -46.81 26.02 -58.54
C VAL A 299 -45.90 26.72 -57.52
N LYS A 300 -44.66 26.25 -57.34
CA LYS A 300 -43.69 26.93 -56.46
C LYS A 300 -43.27 28.30 -56.98
N GLN A 301 -43.19 28.47 -58.29
CA GLN A 301 -42.83 29.75 -58.90
C GLN A 301 -43.96 30.76 -58.75
N GLU A 302 -45.21 30.35 -59.03
CA GLU A 302 -46.39 31.20 -58.84
C GLU A 302 -46.56 31.63 -57.37
N LEU A 303 -46.31 30.73 -56.42
CA LEU A 303 -46.33 31.05 -54.99
C LEU A 303 -45.28 32.11 -54.61
N GLY A 304 -44.12 32.10 -55.28
CA GLY A 304 -43.05 33.09 -55.09
C GLY A 304 -43.45 34.48 -55.54
N GLU A 305 -44.09 34.59 -56.71
CA GLU A 305 -44.59 35.87 -57.25
C GLU A 305 -45.71 36.45 -56.38
N LEU A 306 -46.64 35.60 -55.93
CA LEU A 306 -47.74 36.01 -55.06
C LEU A 306 -47.22 36.56 -53.72
N LYS A 307 -46.15 35.95 -53.18
CA LYS A 307 -45.51 36.40 -51.94
C LYS A 307 -44.91 37.81 -52.08
N GLU A 308 -44.31 38.13 -53.21
CA GLU A 308 -43.77 39.49 -53.43
C GLU A 308 -44.85 40.53 -53.70
N LEU A 309 -45.93 40.16 -54.38
CA LEU A 309 -47.10 41.04 -54.51
C LEU A 309 -47.70 41.38 -53.14
N VAL A 310 -47.87 40.40 -52.26
CA VAL A 310 -48.37 40.63 -50.89
C VAL A 310 -47.43 41.56 -50.12
N LYS A 311 -46.12 41.39 -50.24
CA LYS A 311 -45.13 42.23 -49.56
C LYS A 311 -45.18 43.69 -50.04
N ASN A 312 -45.35 43.90 -51.35
CA ASN A 312 -45.53 45.22 -51.93
C ASN A 312 -46.84 45.88 -51.47
N LEU A 313 -47.96 45.12 -51.46
CA LEU A 313 -49.25 45.60 -50.95
C LEU A 313 -49.18 45.99 -49.46
N VAL A 314 -48.54 45.17 -48.63
CA VAL A 314 -48.32 45.49 -47.21
C VAL A 314 -47.48 46.76 -47.06
N SER A 315 -46.47 46.95 -47.91
CA SER A 315 -45.63 48.16 -47.90
C SER A 315 -46.42 49.41 -48.31
N GLN A 316 -47.30 49.31 -49.30
CA GLN A 316 -48.18 50.40 -49.72
C GLN A 316 -49.25 50.73 -48.67
N LEU A 317 -49.87 49.71 -48.04
CA LEU A 317 -50.80 49.90 -46.93
C LEU A 317 -50.13 50.59 -45.75
N LYS A 318 -48.89 50.21 -45.43
CA LYS A 318 -48.11 50.85 -44.36
C LYS A 318 -47.81 52.32 -44.67
N ALA A 319 -47.53 52.65 -45.93
CA ALA A 319 -47.33 54.04 -46.36
C ALA A 319 -48.63 54.86 -46.25
N ASN A 320 -49.78 54.30 -46.64
CA ASN A 320 -51.07 54.99 -46.58
C ASN A 320 -51.63 55.17 -45.15
N VAL A 321 -51.26 54.31 -44.19
CA VAL A 321 -51.65 54.47 -42.77
C VAL A 321 -50.78 55.52 -42.06
N SER A 322 -49.66 55.94 -42.67
CA SER A 322 -48.70 56.89 -42.10
C SER A 322 -48.90 58.35 -42.58
N SER A 323 -49.90 58.62 -43.43
CA SER A 323 -50.24 59.96 -43.95
C SER A 323 -51.57 60.44 -43.39
#